data_AF-A0A6F8UX88-F1
#
_entry.id   AF-A0A6F8UX88-F1
#
_cell.length_a   1.000
_cell.length_b   1.000
_cell.length_c   1.000
_cell.angle_alpha   90.00
_cell.angle_beta   90.00
_cell.angle_gamma   90.00
#
_symmetry.space_group_name_H-M   'P 1'
#
loop_
_entity.id
_entity.type
_entity.pdbx_description
1 polymer ?
#
loop_
_entity_poly.entity_id
_entity_poly.type
_entity_poly.pdbx_seq_one_letter_code
_entity_poly.pdbx_strand_id
1 'polypeptide(L)'
;MSISRGLGTDFDRWLGRLFRKGPFTALIVLVKIAEPKVEPLRSTFVHVVGDEIDWGDIVLMLRGAGVSWDGAAFFPTLDDGGLVPDATARSRLRELEAALRADRLTLNKGAFFDVWGRNLEIQEKR
;
A
#
# COMPACT_ATOMS: atom_id res chain seq x y z
N MET A 1 15.80 -13.47 -20.02
CA MET A 1 14.47 -13.56 -20.66
C MET A 1 13.54 -12.63 -19.91
N SER A 2 13.20 -11.47 -20.48
CA SER A 2 12.23 -10.55 -19.89
C SER A 2 10.86 -10.95 -20.42
N ILE A 3 10.07 -11.60 -19.56
CA ILE A 3 8.69 -11.95 -19.90
C ILE A 3 7.92 -10.64 -19.90
N SER A 4 7.47 -10.20 -21.07
CA SER A 4 6.46 -9.16 -21.18
C SER A 4 5.19 -9.64 -20.46
N ARG A 5 5.04 -9.27 -19.18
CA ARG A 5 3.92 -9.66 -18.32
C ARG A 5 2.63 -9.05 -18.88
N GLY A 6 1.81 -9.87 -19.54
CA GLY A 6 0.49 -9.46 -20.00
C GLY A 6 -0.40 -9.06 -18.83
N LEU A 7 -0.82 -7.80 -18.82
CA LEU A 7 -1.86 -7.21 -17.95
C LEU A 7 -1.85 -7.71 -16.50
N GLY A 8 -0.80 -7.37 -15.74
CA GLY A 8 -0.74 -7.63 -14.29
C GLY A 8 -1.97 -7.16 -13.51
N THR A 9 -2.03 -7.50 -12.22
CA THR A 9 -3.07 -7.10 -11.26
C THR A 9 -3.33 -5.58 -11.28
N ASP A 10 -4.41 -5.12 -10.65
CA ASP A 10 -4.64 -3.67 -10.54
C ASP A 10 -3.50 -2.99 -9.78
N PHE A 11 -2.89 -3.69 -8.83
CA PHE A 11 -1.65 -3.29 -8.18
C PHE A 11 -0.51 -3.11 -9.18
N ASP A 12 -0.21 -4.10 -10.02
CA ASP A 12 0.92 -4.03 -10.95
C ASP A 12 0.75 -2.85 -11.92
N ARG A 13 -0.48 -2.62 -12.39
CA ARG A 13 -0.80 -1.47 -13.24
C ARG A 13 -0.68 -0.15 -12.50
N TRP A 14 -1.07 -0.09 -11.23
CA TRP A 14 -0.93 1.09 -10.39
C TRP A 14 0.55 1.40 -10.12
N LEU A 15 1.34 0.40 -9.75
CA LEU A 15 2.76 0.53 -9.46
C LEU A 15 3.52 1.04 -10.70
N GLY A 16 3.29 0.43 -11.86
CA GLY A 16 3.93 0.87 -13.11
C GLY A 16 3.55 2.30 -13.51
N ARG A 17 2.30 2.75 -13.26
CA ARG A 17 1.91 4.15 -13.50
C ARG A 17 2.59 5.12 -12.54
N LEU A 18 2.72 4.73 -11.27
CA LEU A 18 3.30 5.57 -10.23
C LEU A 18 4.82 5.69 -10.42
N PHE A 19 5.49 4.58 -10.70
CA PHE A 19 6.94 4.52 -10.88
C PHE A 19 7.43 5.26 -12.14
N ARG A 20 6.57 5.52 -13.13
CA ARG A 20 6.90 6.45 -14.24
C ARG A 20 7.29 7.85 -13.77
N LYS A 21 6.93 8.23 -12.53
CA LYS A 21 7.31 9.50 -11.90
C LYS A 21 8.66 9.42 -11.16
N GLY A 22 9.27 8.23 -11.07
CA GLY A 22 10.51 7.96 -10.37
C GLY A 22 10.34 7.15 -9.08
N PRO A 23 11.44 6.89 -8.37
CA PRO A 23 11.44 6.20 -7.08
C PRO A 23 10.62 6.94 -6.02
N PHE A 24 9.98 6.16 -5.14
CA PHE A 24 9.15 6.72 -4.07
C PHE A 24 9.18 5.84 -2.82
N THR A 25 8.80 6.40 -1.68
CA THR A 25 8.56 5.62 -0.47
C THR A 25 7.08 5.29 -0.37
N ALA A 26 6.73 4.02 -0.17
CA ALA A 26 5.35 3.60 0.06
C ALA A 26 5.15 3.35 1.55
N LEU A 27 4.22 4.07 2.18
CA LEU A 27 3.71 3.67 3.49
C LEU A 27 2.61 2.63 3.27
N ILE A 28 2.65 1.54 4.02
CA ILE A 28 1.78 0.38 3.83
C ILE A 28 1.00 0.14 5.13
N VAL A 29 -0.30 -0.07 5.00
CA VAL A 29 -1.19 -0.45 6.10
C VAL A 29 -1.89 -1.75 5.74
N LEU A 30 -1.65 -2.79 6.53
CA LEU A 30 -2.40 -4.05 6.47
C LEU A 30 -3.74 -3.89 7.18
N VAL A 31 -4.80 -4.42 6.58
CA VAL A 31 -6.14 -4.33 7.14
C VAL A 31 -6.84 -5.68 7.18
N LYS A 32 -7.69 -5.85 8.19
CA LYS A 32 -8.72 -6.88 8.24
C LYS A 32 -10.04 -6.29 7.73
N ILE A 33 -10.75 -7.02 6.89
CA ILE A 33 -12.09 -6.67 6.43
C ILE A 33 -13.04 -7.66 7.11
N ALA A 34 -13.70 -7.20 8.17
CA ALA A 34 -14.71 -7.96 8.90
C ALA A 34 -16.01 -7.16 8.86
N GLU A 35 -16.90 -7.46 7.91
CA GLU A 35 -18.11 -6.67 7.69
C GLU A 35 -18.89 -6.41 9.01
N PRO A 36 -19.28 -5.14 9.30
CA PRO A 36 -19.22 -3.93 8.46
C PRO A 36 -17.96 -3.05 8.69
N LYS A 37 -16.91 -3.61 9.29
CA LYS A 37 -15.72 -2.88 9.75
C LYS A 37 -14.49 -3.24 8.92
N VAL A 38 -13.68 -2.21 8.66
CA VAL A 38 -12.32 -2.34 8.15
C VAL A 38 -11.41 -1.90 9.29
N GLU A 39 -10.47 -2.76 9.67
CA GLU A 39 -9.63 -2.60 10.84
C GLU A 39 -8.14 -2.59 10.43
N PRO A 40 -7.39 -1.50 10.68
CA PRO A 40 -5.93 -1.48 10.53
C PRO A 40 -5.24 -2.45 11.51
N LEU A 41 -4.36 -3.30 11.01
CA LEU A 41 -3.67 -4.34 11.78
C LEU A 41 -2.21 -3.99 12.10
N ARG A 42 -1.46 -3.68 11.05
CA ARG A 42 -0.01 -3.41 11.06
C ARG A 42 0.32 -2.41 9.97
N SER A 43 1.42 -1.72 10.15
CA SER A 43 1.92 -0.68 9.28
C SER A 43 3.41 -0.86 9.06
N THR A 44 3.88 -0.49 7.88
CA THR A 44 5.31 -0.47 7.54
C THR A 44 5.56 0.55 6.43
N PHE A 45 6.81 0.72 6.01
CA PHE A 45 7.14 1.44 4.79
C PHE A 45 8.22 0.70 4.00
N VAL A 46 8.25 0.95 2.70
CA VAL A 46 9.28 0.43 1.79
C VAL A 46 9.73 1.49 0.81
N HIS A 47 10.98 1.42 0.36
CA HIS A 47 11.49 2.22 -0.74
C HIS A 47 11.33 1.47 -2.05
N VAL A 48 10.59 2.05 -2.98
CA VAL A 48 10.37 1.51 -4.32
C VAL A 48 11.36 2.18 -5.26
N VAL A 49 12.37 1.43 -5.68
CA VAL A 49 13.46 1.89 -6.56
C VAL A 49 13.41 1.28 -7.97
N GLY A 50 12.38 0.48 -8.26
CA GLY A 50 12.12 -0.18 -9.53
C GLY A 50 10.66 -0.63 -9.62
N ASP A 51 10.21 -1.03 -10.80
CA ASP A 51 8.89 -1.63 -11.05
C ASP A 51 8.95 -3.14 -11.29
N GLU A 52 10.06 -3.78 -10.93
CA GLU A 52 10.29 -5.22 -11.08
C GLU A 52 9.45 -6.06 -10.12
N ILE A 53 9.02 -5.44 -9.02
CA ILE A 53 8.20 -6.03 -7.96
C ILE A 53 6.77 -6.23 -8.48
N ASP A 54 6.27 -7.46 -8.40
CA ASP A 54 4.86 -7.75 -8.66
C ASP A 54 4.04 -7.91 -7.37
N TRP A 55 2.72 -8.04 -7.52
CA TRP A 55 1.83 -8.27 -6.39
C TRP A 55 2.17 -9.53 -5.56
N GLY A 56 2.65 -10.59 -6.21
CA GLY A 56 3.07 -11.83 -5.53
C GLY A 56 4.27 -11.60 -4.60
N ASP A 57 5.26 -10.82 -5.05
CA ASP A 57 6.40 -10.40 -4.23
C ASP A 57 5.95 -9.58 -3.01
N ILE A 58 5.02 -8.65 -3.21
CA ILE A 58 4.42 -7.86 -2.13
C ILE A 58 3.68 -8.75 -1.13
N VAL A 59 2.85 -9.68 -1.60
CA VAL A 59 2.15 -10.63 -0.72
C VAL A 59 3.16 -11.44 0.10
N LEU A 60 4.23 -11.92 -0.53
CA LEU A 60 5.28 -12.68 0.17
C LEU A 60 5.96 -11.83 1.26
N MET A 61 6.30 -10.59 0.96
CA MET A 61 6.86 -9.64 1.92
C MET A 61 5.89 -9.39 3.09
N LEU A 62 4.62 -9.10 2.80
CA LEU A 62 3.62 -8.73 3.80
C LEU A 62 3.18 -9.90 4.68
N ARG A 63 3.32 -11.16 4.21
CA ARG A 63 3.14 -12.36 5.07
C ARG A 63 4.10 -12.38 6.25
N GLY A 64 5.27 -11.75 6.15
CA GLY A 64 6.23 -11.61 7.25
C GLY A 64 5.70 -10.81 8.45
N ALA A 65 4.58 -10.08 8.31
CA ALA A 65 3.98 -9.29 9.39
C ALA A 65 3.33 -10.12 10.51
N GLY A 66 3.15 -11.44 10.31
CA GLY A 66 2.64 -12.35 11.34
C GLY A 66 1.16 -12.16 11.70
N VAL A 67 0.38 -11.50 10.84
CA VAL A 67 -1.07 -11.25 11.02
C VAL A 67 -1.84 -11.71 9.78
N SER A 68 -3.07 -12.21 9.97
CA SER A 68 -3.99 -12.49 8.85
C SER A 68 -4.63 -11.18 8.39
N TRP A 69 -4.36 -10.77 7.16
CA TRP A 69 -4.88 -9.55 6.55
C TRP A 69 -5.70 -9.88 5.29
N ASP A 70 -6.68 -9.03 4.99
CA ASP A 70 -7.58 -9.19 3.83
C ASP A 70 -7.32 -8.14 2.73
N GLY A 71 -6.64 -7.05 3.09
CA GLY A 71 -6.12 -6.09 2.11
C GLY A 71 -4.92 -5.29 2.62
N ALA A 72 -4.32 -4.52 1.72
CA ALA A 72 -3.21 -3.62 2.01
C ALA A 72 -3.41 -2.27 1.32
N ALA A 73 -3.33 -1.19 2.08
CA ALA A 73 -3.40 0.18 1.58
C ALA A 73 -2.00 0.79 1.46
N PHE A 74 -1.73 1.41 0.31
CA PHE A 74 -0.45 2.01 -0.04
C PHE A 74 -0.60 3.53 -0.15
N PHE A 75 0.27 4.25 0.53
CA PHE A 75 0.33 5.71 0.52
C PHE A 75 1.71 6.13 -0.01
N PRO A 76 1.81 6.39 -1.32
CA PRO A 76 3.03 6.93 -1.91
C PRO A 76 3.38 8.26 -1.27
N THR A 77 4.63 8.39 -0.88
CA THR A 77 5.17 9.59 -0.29
C THR A 77 6.52 9.90 -0.91
N LEU A 78 6.72 11.18 -1.20
CA LEU A 78 7.86 11.70 -1.95
C LEU A 78 8.52 12.82 -1.14
N ASP A 79 9.80 13.02 -1.36
CA ASP A 79 10.58 14.17 -0.89
C ASP A 79 11.39 14.70 -2.08
N ASP A 80 11.14 15.94 -2.50
CA ASP A 80 11.71 16.54 -3.72
C ASP A 80 11.64 15.66 -4.99
N GLY A 81 10.62 14.80 -5.09
CA GLY A 81 10.42 13.88 -6.21
C GLY A 81 11.16 12.55 -6.11
N GLY A 82 11.77 12.23 -4.96
CA GLY A 82 12.45 10.97 -4.71
C GLY A 82 12.04 10.28 -3.41
N LEU A 83 12.90 9.36 -2.95
CA LEU A 83 12.72 8.63 -1.69
C LEU A 83 12.75 9.58 -0.49
N VAL A 84 11.88 9.31 0.48
CA VAL A 84 11.94 10.01 1.77
C VAL A 84 12.91 9.29 2.71
N PRO A 85 13.68 10.00 3.55
CA PRO A 85 14.54 9.37 4.56
C PRO A 85 13.74 8.52 5.56
N ASP A 86 14.33 7.45 6.09
CA ASP A 86 13.68 6.53 7.05
C ASP A 86 13.05 7.24 8.25
N ALA A 87 13.74 8.25 8.80
CA ALA A 87 13.22 9.02 9.93
C ALA A 87 11.92 9.76 9.55
N THR A 88 11.89 10.35 8.36
CA THR A 88 10.72 11.01 7.79
C THR A 88 9.62 9.99 7.47
N ALA A 89 9.96 8.84 6.87
CA ALA A 89 9.01 7.77 6.60
C ALA A 89 8.34 7.27 7.89
N ARG A 90 9.12 7.07 8.95
CA ARG A 90 8.63 6.66 10.27
C ARG A 90 7.75 7.73 10.91
N SER A 91 8.06 9.02 10.77
CA SER A 91 7.18 10.11 11.24
C SER A 91 5.84 10.09 10.50
N ARG A 92 5.87 10.08 9.17
CA ARG A 92 4.68 10.06 8.33
C ARG A 92 3.83 8.80 8.56
N LEU A 93 4.45 7.66 8.84
CA LEU A 93 3.73 6.43 9.19
C LEU A 93 2.97 6.57 10.51
N ARG A 94 3.56 7.19 11.54
CA ARG A 94 2.89 7.46 12.82
C ARG A 94 1.73 8.44 12.67
N GLU A 95 1.90 9.47 11.84
CA GLU A 95 0.84 10.42 11.52
C GLU A 95 -0.33 9.73 10.80
N LEU A 96 -0.02 8.85 9.85
CA LEU A 96 -1.01 8.03 9.15
C LEU A 96 -1.77 7.10 10.11
N GLU A 97 -1.06 6.44 11.03
CA GLU A 97 -1.67 5.59 12.06
C GLU A 97 -2.62 6.39 12.96
N ALA A 98 -2.21 7.60 13.39
CA ALA A 98 -3.05 8.48 14.19
C ALA A 98 -4.31 8.92 13.42
N ALA A 99 -4.15 9.28 12.15
CA ALA A 99 -5.26 9.66 11.27
C ALA A 99 -6.25 8.50 11.05
N LEU A 100 -5.75 7.28 10.83
CA LEU A 100 -6.59 6.09 10.66
C LEU A 100 -7.34 5.70 11.93
N ARG A 101 -6.75 5.93 13.10
CA ARG A 101 -7.41 5.73 14.39
C ARG A 101 -8.56 6.72 14.61
N ALA A 102 -8.40 7.94 14.10
CA ALA A 102 -9.45 8.97 14.17
C ALA A 102 -10.55 8.75 13.12
N ASP A 103 -10.16 8.41 11.89
CA ASP A 103 -11.08 8.20 10.77
C ASP A 103 -10.57 7.10 9.82
N ARG A 104 -11.28 5.97 9.80
CA ARG A 104 -11.00 4.82 8.93
C ARG A 104 -11.12 5.13 7.43
N LEU A 105 -11.89 6.16 7.05
CA LEU A 105 -12.02 6.56 5.64
C LEU A 105 -10.73 7.16 5.08
N THR A 106 -9.77 7.49 5.95
CA THR A 106 -8.40 7.83 5.54
C THR A 106 -7.78 6.76 4.62
N LEU A 107 -8.21 5.48 4.71
CA LEU A 107 -7.80 4.43 3.77
C LEU A 107 -8.07 4.78 2.30
N ASN A 108 -9.16 5.50 1.99
CA ASN A 108 -9.51 5.91 0.62
C ASN A 108 -8.57 6.97 0.04
N LYS A 109 -7.70 7.58 0.86
CA LYS A 109 -6.64 8.50 0.37
C LYS A 109 -5.45 7.74 -0.22
N GLY A 110 -5.33 6.44 0.09
CA GLY A 110 -4.32 5.55 -0.45
C GLY A 110 -4.85 4.70 -1.62
N ALA A 111 -3.96 3.93 -2.24
CA ALA A 111 -4.34 2.86 -3.15
C ALA A 111 -4.54 1.57 -2.35
N PHE A 112 -5.76 1.04 -2.36
CA PHE A 112 -6.13 -0.09 -1.52
C PHE A 112 -6.39 -1.34 -2.37
N PHE A 113 -5.79 -2.47 -1.97
CA PHE A 113 -5.87 -3.72 -2.71
C PHE A 113 -6.24 -4.90 -1.82
N ASP A 114 -7.02 -5.84 -2.35
CA ASP A 114 -7.30 -7.12 -1.71
C ASP A 114 -6.15 -8.11 -1.86
N VAL A 115 -6.25 -9.29 -1.22
CA VAL A 115 -5.24 -10.36 -1.32
C VAL A 115 -4.93 -10.83 -2.75
N TRP A 116 -5.80 -10.55 -3.74
CA TRP A 116 -5.59 -10.88 -5.15
C TRP A 116 -5.07 -9.70 -5.98
N GLY A 117 -4.79 -8.55 -5.36
CA GLY A 117 -4.22 -7.37 -6.01
C GLY A 117 -5.26 -6.56 -6.78
N ARG A 118 -6.55 -6.76 -6.50
CA ARG A 118 -7.66 -5.99 -7.10
C ARG A 118 -7.92 -4.74 -6.27
N ASN A 119 -8.24 -3.63 -6.93
CA ASN A 119 -8.51 -2.37 -6.25
C ASN A 119 -9.77 -2.47 -5.38
N LEU A 120 -9.70 -1.94 -4.16
CA LEU A 120 -10.79 -1.82 -3.21
C LEU A 120 -11.09 -0.35 -2.92
N GLU A 121 -12.37 -0.03 -2.77
CA GLU A 121 -12.83 1.28 -2.32
C GLU A 121 -13.80 1.12 -1.15
N ILE A 122 -13.58 1.87 -0.06
CA ILE A 122 -14.47 1.82 1.10
C ILE A 122 -15.59 2.83 0.88
N GLN A 123 -16.81 2.32 0.66
CA GLN A 123 -18.01 3.16 0.60
C GLN A 123 -18.57 3.39 2.00
N GLU A 124 -18.99 4.62 2.30
CA GLU A 124 -19.83 4.86 3.48
C GLU A 124 -21.19 4.18 3.27
N LYS A 125 -21.63 3.37 4.23
CA LYS A 125 -23.02 2.90 4.24
C LYS A 125 -23.91 4.12 4.51
N ARG A 126 -24.69 4.49 3.50
CA ARG A 126 -25.76 5.50 3.57
C ARG A 126 -26.90 5.05 4.48
#